data_AF-A0A1C4ED07-F1
#
_entry.id   AF-A0A1C4ED07-F1
#
_cell.length_a   1.000
_cell.length_b   1.000
_cell.length_c   1.000
_cell.angle_alpha   90.00
_cell.angle_beta   90.00
_cell.angle_gamma   90.00
#
_symmetry.space_group_name_H-M   'P 1'
#
loop_
_entity.id
_entity.type
_entity.pdbx_description
1 polymer ?
#
loop_
_entity_poly.entity_id
_entity_poly.type
_entity_poly.pdbx_seq_one_letter_code
_entity_poly.pdbx_strand_id
1 'polypeptide(L)' 'MQIERKKKSKCKLSKSQITQLYAEGKSTSEIATLANVSARYIRMVLTDNNVPRHAIGS' A
#
# COMPACT_ATOMS: atom_id res chain seq x y z
N MET A 1 21.02 -20.56 -12.32
CA MET A 1 19.59 -20.19 -12.31
C MET A 1 19.26 -19.61 -10.94
N GLN A 2 19.08 -18.29 -10.83
CA GLN A 2 18.61 -17.71 -9.58
C GLN A 2 17.14 -18.08 -9.42
N ILE A 3 16.87 -18.98 -8.48
CA ILE A 3 15.51 -19.31 -8.08
C ILE A 3 14.99 -18.06 -7.38
N GLU A 4 14.20 -17.25 -8.10
CA GLU A 4 13.42 -16.17 -7.51
C GLU A 4 12.55 -16.78 -6.41
N ARG A 5 13.02 -16.68 -5.17
CA ARG A 5 12.21 -17.01 -4.00
C ARG A 5 11.08 -16.00 -3.97
N LYS A 6 9.96 -16.30 -4.64
CA LYS A 6 8.67 -15.63 -4.45
C LYS A 6 8.28 -15.79 -2.99
N LYS A 7 8.80 -14.90 -2.14
CA LYS A 7 8.27 -14.70 -0.79
C LYS A 7 6.79 -14.37 -1.01
N LYS A 8 5.91 -15.32 -0.69
CA LYS A 8 4.46 -15.07 -0.65
C LYS A 8 4.26 -13.95 0.35
N SER A 9 4.19 -12.73 -0.14
CA SER A 9 3.91 -11.57 0.69
C SER A 9 2.49 -11.77 1.24
N LYS A 10 2.29 -11.52 2.53
CA LYS A 10 0.95 -11.58 3.15
C LYS A 10 -0.03 -10.55 2.54
N CYS A 11 0.50 -9.58 1.77
CA CYS A 11 -0.26 -8.56 1.08
C CYS A 11 -1.01 -9.16 -0.11
N LYS A 12 -2.33 -8.99 -0.12
CA LYS A 12 -3.23 -9.46 -1.17
C LYS A 12 -3.25 -8.55 -2.40
N LEU A 13 -2.77 -7.32 -2.27
CA LEU A 13 -2.72 -6.31 -3.33
C LEU A 13 -1.28 -6.04 -3.78
N SER A 14 -1.10 -5.66 -5.04
CA SER A 14 0.16 -5.14 -5.54
C SER A 14 0.42 -3.72 -5.04
N LYS A 15 1.67 -3.24 -5.12
CA LYS A 15 2.00 -1.84 -4.79
C LYS A 15 1.24 -0.85 -5.67
N SER A 16 1.09 -1.14 -6.97
CA SER A 16 0.34 -0.29 -7.90
C SER A 16 -1.15 -0.22 -7.57
N GLN A 17 -1.75 -1.33 -7.13
CA GLN A 17 -3.14 -1.34 -6.65
C GLN A 17 -3.30 -0.50 -5.38
N ILE A 18 -2.34 -0.56 -4.45
CA ILE A 18 -2.35 0.28 -3.24
C ILE A 18 -2.32 1.76 -3.60
N THR A 19 -1.44 2.18 -4.51
CA THR A 19 -1.36 3.59 -4.94
C THR A 19 -2.61 4.03 -5.68
N GLN A 20 -3.18 3.16 -6.52
CA GLN A 20 -4.42 3.46 -7.25
C GLN A 20 -5.60 3.65 -6.30
N LEU A 21 -5.82 2.73 -5.35
CA LEU A 21 -6.91 2.85 -4.37
C LEU A 21 -6.78 4.11 -3.51
N TYR A 22 -5.56 4.54 -3.21
CA TYR A 22 -5.33 5.79 -2.50
C TYR A 22 -5.66 7.01 -3.36
N ALA A 23 -5.31 6.99 -4.65
CA ALA A 23 -5.68 8.04 -5.60
C ALA A 23 -7.20 8.11 -5.84
N GLU A 24 -7.92 6.98 -5.72
CA GLU A 24 -9.38 6.91 -5.71
C GLU A 24 -10.03 7.49 -4.43
N GLY A 25 -9.23 7.91 -3.45
CA GLY A 25 -9.69 8.54 -2.21
C GLY A 25 -9.96 7.56 -1.07
N LYS A 26 -9.61 6.28 -1.20
CA LYS A 26 -9.73 5.34 -0.07
C LYS A 26 -8.72 5.69 1.02
N SER A 27 -9.15 5.55 2.27
CA SER A 27 -8.29 5.76 3.41
C SER A 27 -7.22 4.67 3.51
N THR A 28 -6.07 5.01 4.10
CA THR A 28 -4.99 4.03 4.34
C THR A 28 -5.43 2.83 5.18
N SER A 29 -6.42 3.02 6.07
CA SER A 29 -6.99 1.95 6.91
C SER A 29 -7.87 0.99 6.10
N GLU A 30 -8.71 1.51 5.19
CA GLU A 30 -9.52 0.67 4.28
C GLU A 30 -8.64 -0.15 3.35
N ILE A 31 -7.62 0.48 2.76
CA ILE A 31 -6.67 -0.20 1.88
C ILE A 31 -5.92 -1.28 2.65
N ALA A 32 -5.53 -1.01 3.90
CA ALA A 32 -4.85 -1.97 4.77
C ALA A 32 -5.71 -3.23 5.03
N THR A 33 -7.00 -3.04 5.31
CA THR A 33 -7.96 -4.14 5.49
C THR A 33 -8.11 -4.96 4.21
N LEU A 34 -8.25 -4.32 3.04
CA LEU A 34 -8.35 -4.99 1.73
C LEU A 34 -7.07 -5.75 1.37
N ALA A 35 -5.91 -5.16 1.67
CA ALA A 35 -4.60 -5.73 1.40
C ALA A 35 -4.16 -6.77 2.43
N ASN A 36 -4.86 -6.93 3.57
CA ASN A 36 -4.46 -7.78 4.70
C ASN A 36 -3.07 -7.42 5.25
N VAL A 37 -2.84 -6.13 5.46
CA VAL A 37 -1.60 -5.56 6.01
C VAL A 37 -1.94 -4.46 7.00
N SER A 38 -0.95 -3.89 7.68
CA SER A 38 -1.17 -2.75 8.56
C SER A 38 -1.22 -1.43 7.77
N ALA A 39 -1.93 -0.43 8.30
CA ALA A 39 -1.92 0.93 7.73
C ALA A 39 -0.50 1.53 7.69
N ARG A 40 0.39 1.11 8.61
CA ARG A 40 1.82 1.46 8.57
C ARG A 40 2.49 0.99 7.27
N TYR A 41 2.22 -0.23 6.83
CA TYR A 41 2.77 -0.76 5.58
C TYR A 41 2.24 0.03 4.37
N ILE A 42 0.95 0.38 4.34
CA ILE A 42 0.39 1.22 3.29
C ILE A 42 1.10 2.58 3.24
N ARG A 43 1.29 3.26 4.39
CA ARG A 43 2.04 4.53 4.45
C ARG A 43 3.48 4.41 3.94
N MET A 44 4.14 3.29 4.23
CA MET A 44 5.48 2.99 3.72
C MET A 44 5.46 2.87 2.19
N VAL A 45 4.54 2.06 1.63
CA VAL A 45 4.39 1.92 0.17
C VAL A 45 4.09 3.27 -0.50
N LEU A 46 3.21 4.08 0.07
CA LEU A 46 2.90 5.41 -0.48
C LEU A 46 4.14 6.33 -0.47
N THR A 47 4.94 6.29 0.60
CA THR A 47 6.19 7.07 0.70
C THR A 47 7.23 6.59 -0.31
N ASP A 48 7.43 5.27 -0.43
CA ASP A 48 8.37 4.67 -1.39
C ASP A 48 8.01 4.99 -2.85
N ASN A 49 6.72 5.20 -3.14
CA ASN A 49 6.21 5.54 -4.47
C ASN A 49 6.00 7.07 -4.65
N ASN A 50 6.50 7.91 -3.74
CA ASN A 50 6.39 9.37 -3.78
C ASN A 50 4.94 9.89 -3.89
N VAL A 51 3.98 9.17 -3.32
CA VAL A 51 2.56 9.60 -3.30
C VAL A 51 2.38 10.65 -2.18
N PRO A 52 1.89 11.86 -2.49
CA PRO A 52 1.69 12.91 -1.49
C PRO A 52 0.61 12.47 -0.50
N ARG A 53 0.86 12.72 0.79
CA ARG A 53 -0.13 12.41 1.84
C ARG A 53 -1.13 13.55 1.94
N HIS A 54 -2.39 13.21 2.19
CA HIS A 54 -3.38 14.20 2.59
C HIS A 54 -2.89 15.00 3.81
N ALA A 55 -3.04 16.32 3.75
CA ALA A 55 -2.71 17.19 4.86
C ALA A 55 -3.50 16.78 6.10
N ILE A 56 -2.82 16.70 7.25
CA ILE A 56 -3.45 16.46 8.54
C ILE A 56 -3.90 17.82 9.06
N GLY A 57 -5.21 18.05 9.10
CA GLY A 57 -5.80 19.29 9.58
C GLY A 57 -6.23 20.21 8.44
N SER A 58 -7.54 20.26 8.21
CA SER A 58 -8.27 21.35 7.54
C SER A 58 -9.25 21.91 8.53
#